data_AF-A0A5K1FH02-F1
#
_entry.id   AF-A0A5K1FH02-F1
#
_cell.length_a   1.000
_cell.length_b   1.000
_cell.length_c   1.000
_cell.angle_alpha   90.00
_cell.angle_beta   90.00
_cell.angle_gamma   90.00
#
_symmetry.space_group_name_H-M   'P 1'
#
loop_
_entity.id
_entity.type
_entity.pdbx_description
1 polymer ?
#
loop_
_entity_poly.entity_id
_entity_poly.type
_entity_poly.pdbx_seq_one_letter_code
_entity_poly.pdbx_strand_id
1 'polypeptide(L)' 'HLPLLENLSIRRNNIEGLIPQRLSHCRGLQRLSAGNNQFYGSIPKFLGSFLELKHLNTQ' A
#
# COMPACT_ATOMS: atom_id res chain seq x y z
N HIS A 1 10.29 8.46 -1.63
CA HIS A 1 10.05 8.31 -3.08
C HIS A 1 10.90 7.13 -3.52
N LEU A 2 10.27 6.00 -3.85
CA LEU A 2 10.94 4.73 -4.15
C LEU A 2 10.36 4.16 -5.45
N PRO A 3 10.75 4.68 -6.62
CA PRO A 3 10.11 4.36 -7.90
C PRO A 3 10.30 2.89 -8.31
N LEU A 4 11.35 2.24 -7.81
CA LEU A 4 11.69 0.83 -8.05
C LEU A 4 11.15 -0.10 -6.96
N LEU A 5 10.33 0.39 -6.03
CA LEU A 5 9.79 -0.45 -4.97
C LEU A 5 8.73 -1.40 -5.52
N GLU A 6 9.03 -2.70 -5.49
CA GLU A 6 8.12 -3.75 -5.97
C GLU A 6 7.31 -4.38 -4.83
N ASN A 7 7.91 -4.54 -3.65
CA ASN A 7 7.29 -5.22 -2.52
C ASN A 7 7.35 -4.36 -1.26
N LEU A 8 6.18 -4.05 -0.70
CA LEU A 8 6.04 -3.38 0.59
C LEU A 8 5.23 -4.25 1.54
N SER A 9 5.86 -4.70 2.62
CA SER A 9 5.19 -5.41 3.72
C SER A 9 5.44 -4.68 5.03
N ILE A 10 4.36 -4.17 5.62
CA ILE A 10 4.31 -3.52 6.94
C ILE A 10 3.27 -4.21 7.83
N ARG A 11 2.91 -5.45 7.50
CA ARG A 11 1.90 -6.25 8.20
C ARG A 11 2.28 -6.46 9.68
N ARG A 12 1.29 -6.55 10.56
CA ARG A 12 1.44 -6.85 12.00
C ARG A 12 2.22 -5.77 12.76
N ASN A 13 1.81 -4.53 12.57
CA ASN A 13 2.32 -3.40 13.35
C ASN A 13 1.15 -2.65 14.00
N ASN A 14 1.48 -1.62 14.78
CA ASN A 14 0.50 -0.73 15.39
C ASN A 14 0.37 0.58 14.58
N ILE A 15 0.54 0.53 13.26
CA ILE A 15 0.48 1.74 12.43
C ILE A 15 -0.98 2.16 12.31
N GLU A 16 -1.26 3.40 12.69
CA GLU A 16 -2.57 4.04 12.57
C GLU A 16 -2.61 5.06 11.44
N GLY A 17 -3.82 5.51 11.06
CA GLY A 17 -4.00 6.55 10.06
C GLY A 17 -4.58 6.05 8.74
N LEU A 18 -4.44 6.89 7.71
CA LEU A 18 -4.81 6.55 6.33
C LEU A 18 -3.61 5.95 5.60
N ILE A 19 -3.87 5.14 4.57
CA ILE A 19 -2.82 4.77 3.60
C ILE A 19 -2.39 6.07 2.86
N PRO A 20 -1.11 6.46 2.93
CA PRO A 20 -0.68 7.79 2.49
C PRO A 20 -0.66 7.92 0.97
N GLN A 21 -1.15 9.06 0.46
CA GLN A 21 -1.16 9.37 -0.97
C GLN A 21 0.23 9.34 -1.62
N ARG A 22 1.30 9.56 -0.84
CA ARG A 22 2.69 9.49 -1.33
C ARG A 22 3.05 8.13 -1.93
N LEU A 23 2.36 7.05 -1.55
CA LEU A 23 2.54 5.73 -2.16
C LEU A 23 2.20 5.72 -3.66
N SER A 24 1.43 6.69 -4.16
CA SER A 24 1.09 6.84 -5.59
C SER A 24 2.30 6.95 -6.53
N HIS A 25 3.47 7.30 -6.00
CA HIS A 25 4.73 7.38 -6.75
C HIS A 25 5.42 6.02 -6.91
N CYS A 26 5.01 4.98 -6.17
CA CYS A 26 5.59 3.65 -6.24
C CYS A 26 4.88 2.83 -7.33
N ARG A 27 4.91 3.30 -8.58
CA ARG A 27 4.12 2.73 -9.69
C ARG A 27 4.50 1.29 -10.05
N GLY A 28 5.73 0.87 -9.73
CA GLY A 28 6.21 -0.51 -9.91
C GLY A 28 5.81 -1.48 -8.79
N LEU A 29 4.97 -1.06 -7.82
CA LEU A 29 4.61 -1.90 -6.68
C LEU A 29 3.75 -3.09 -7.13
N GLN A 30 4.26 -4.30 -6.87
CA GLN A 30 3.63 -5.58 -7.16
C GLN A 30 2.90 -6.17 -5.95
N ARG A 31 3.39 -5.90 -4.73
CA ARG A 31 2.77 -6.38 -3.49
C ARG A 31 2.71 -5.26 -2.44
N LEU A 32 1.51 -5.02 -1.92
CA LEU A 32 1.26 -4.22 -0.73
C LEU A 32 0.61 -5.08 0.35
N SER A 33 1.32 -5.34 1.45
CA SER A 33 0.79 -6.00 2.64
C SER A 33 0.84 -5.06 3.84
N ALA A 34 -0.34 -4.57 4.21
CA ALA A 34 -0.57 -3.62 5.29
C ALA A 34 -1.61 -4.12 6.33
N GLY A 35 -2.10 -5.36 6.18
CA GLY A 35 -3.04 -5.97 7.12
C GLY A 35 -2.50 -6.11 8.56
N ASN A 36 -3.39 -6.39 9.51
CA ASN A 36 -3.05 -6.40 10.94
C ASN A 36 -2.37 -5.09 11.37
N ASN A 37 -2.98 -3.95 11.03
CA ASN A 37 -2.63 -2.59 11.49
C ASN A 37 -3.91 -1.86 11.89
N GLN A 38 -3.79 -0.60 12.29
CA GLN A 38 -4.89 0.28 12.70
C GLN A 38 -5.21 1.31 11.59
N PHE A 39 -5.02 0.93 10.33
CA PHE A 39 -5.39 1.78 9.21
C PHE A 39 -6.91 1.95 9.13
N TYR A 40 -7.37 3.17 8.87
CA TYR A 40 -8.78 3.50 8.71
C TYR A 40 -9.02 4.25 7.38
N GLY A 41 -10.29 4.56 7.12
CA GLY A 41 -10.72 5.19 5.88
C GLY A 41 -10.83 4.21 4.71
N SER A 42 -10.97 4.76 3.50
CA SER A 42 -11.11 3.96 2.29
C SER A 42 -9.75 3.57 1.70
N ILE A 43 -9.72 2.42 1.01
CA ILE A 43 -8.58 2.04 0.19
C ILE A 43 -8.36 3.14 -0.87
N PRO A 44 -7.16 3.74 -0.96
CA PRO A 44 -6.95 4.84 -1.89
C PRO A 44 -7.15 4.43 -3.36
N LYS A 45 -7.96 5.21 -4.09
CA LYS A 45 -8.30 4.94 -5.50
C LYS A 45 -7.09 4.82 -6.43
N PHE A 46 -5.98 5.49 -6.10
CA PHE A 46 -4.76 5.40 -6.91
C PHE A 46 -4.18 3.99 -6.98
N LEU A 47 -4.45 3.12 -5.98
CA LEU A 47 -4.00 1.73 -6.00
C LEU A 47 -4.64 0.95 -7.16
N GLY A 48 -5.85 1.34 -7.59
CA GLY A 48 -6.49 0.78 -8.79
C GLY A 48 -5.81 1.19 -10.10
N SER A 49 -4.90 2.16 -10.07
CA SER A 49 -4.12 2.60 -11.24
C SER A 49 -2.71 2.02 -11.29
N PHE A 50 -2.38 1.05 -10.43
CA PHE A 50 -1.08 0.39 -10.42
C PHE A 50 -1.15 -0.86 -11.29
N LEU A 51 -0.57 -0.78 -12.49
CA LEU A 51 -0.61 -1.86 -13.48
C LEU A 51 0.11 -3.13 -13.02
N GLU A 52 1.15 -2.97 -12.21
CA GLU A 52 1.98 -4.08 -11.73
C GLU A 52 1.46 -4.72 -10.43
N LEU A 53 0.44 -4.13 -9.78
CA LEU A 53 -0.02 -4.58 -8.46
C LEU A 53 -0.79 -5.90 -8.56
N LYS A 54 -0.16 -6.97 -8.08
CA LYS A 54 -0.68 -8.35 -8.09
C LYS A 54 -1.33 -8.74 -6.77
N HIS A 55 -0.90 -8.12 -5.67
CA HIS A 55 -1.35 -8.47 -4.34
C HIS A 55 -1.58 -7.23 -3.47
N LEU A 56 -2.82 -7.07 -3.01
CA LEU A 56 -3.22 -6.04 -2.06
C LEU A 56 -3.85 -6.71 -0.83
N ASN A 57 -3.24 -6.50 0.34
CA ASN A 57 -3.82 -6.88 1.62
C ASN A 57 -3.74 -5.69 2.58
N THR A 58 -4.87 -5.16 3.02
CA THR A 58 -4.95 -3.99 3.92
C THR A 58 -5.80 -4.24 5.17
N GLN A 59 -6.23 -5.49 5.41
CA GLN A 59 -7.05 -5.90 6.56
C GLN A 59 -6.26 -6.86 7.44
#